data_AF-A0A3N7GZ16-F1
#
_entry.id   AF-A0A3N7GZ16-F1
#
_cell.length_a   1.000
_cell.length_b   1.000
_cell.length_c   1.000
_cell.angle_alpha   90.00
_cell.angle_beta   90.00
_cell.angle_gamma   90.00
#
_symmetry.space_group_name_H-M   'P 1'
#
loop_
_entity.id
_entity.type
_entity.pdbx_description
1 polymer ?
#
loop_
_entity_poly.entity_id
_entity_poly.type
_entity_poly.pdbx_seq_one_letter_code
_entity_poly.pdbx_strand_id
1 'polypeptide(L)'
;MNRLENSRDLDRLIEAMADKKVVMLGEASHGTHEYYTWRTEISKRLIEEHGFRFIAVEGDWPDCYKLNRFVKAYPDSPAEIREVLETFDRWPTWMWANWEVAAPGSWLREHNDGHDDDKKVGFYGLDVYSLWDSMEAMMDYLEKEDPEVLKYVQQAWRCFDPFGQDEQQYARHTLYNNRCRDEVVNLLKQVRERIHSDGDDDPEAALNTEQNAVIAVNAKEYYTAMTRFDNESWNIRDRHMMDTLNRLMKFHGPDAKGIIWEHNTHIGDARATDMEREGMVNIGQLAREEYGRSNVFLCGFGSYSGTVVAADRWGDPTRSMCNLPLLSNTQK
;
A
#
# COMPACT_ATOMS: atom_id res chain seq x y z
N MET A 1 -33.29 0.09 2.77
CA MET A 1 -31.89 -0.36 2.91
C MET A 1 -31.92 -1.66 3.69
N ASN A 2 -31.31 -2.73 3.18
CA ASN A 2 -31.12 -3.94 3.97
C ASN A 2 -30.06 -3.61 5.03
N ARG A 3 -30.37 -3.88 6.29
CA ARG A 3 -29.42 -3.69 7.40
C ARG A 3 -28.41 -4.84 7.35
N LEU A 4 -27.12 -4.53 7.41
CA LEU A 4 -26.07 -5.53 7.58
C LEU A 4 -25.96 -5.82 9.08
N GLU A 5 -26.32 -7.03 9.50
CA GLU A 5 -26.27 -7.48 10.89
C GLU A 5 -25.23 -8.59 11.09
N ASN A 6 -24.90 -9.35 10.04
CA ASN A 6 -23.91 -10.43 10.08
C ASN A 6 -23.23 -10.66 8.72
N SER A 7 -22.23 -11.54 8.68
CA SER A 7 -21.42 -11.81 7.49
C SER A 7 -22.21 -12.37 6.30
N ARG A 8 -23.35 -13.04 6.51
CA ARG A 8 -24.20 -13.56 5.41
C ARG A 8 -24.94 -12.46 4.67
N ASP A 9 -25.13 -11.29 5.29
CA ASP A 9 -25.73 -10.16 4.60
C ASP A 9 -24.82 -9.64 3.46
N LEU A 10 -23.55 -10.07 3.43
CA LEU A 10 -22.59 -9.81 2.36
C LEU A 10 -22.66 -10.82 1.21
N ASP A 11 -23.47 -11.89 1.27
CA ASP A 11 -23.44 -12.99 0.29
C ASP A 11 -23.50 -12.48 -1.17
N ARG A 12 -24.45 -11.60 -1.47
CA ARG A 12 -24.59 -11.02 -2.83
C ARG A 12 -23.39 -10.17 -3.25
N LEU A 13 -22.75 -9.50 -2.30
CA LEU A 13 -21.57 -8.68 -2.57
C LEU A 13 -20.36 -9.58 -2.86
N ILE A 14 -20.18 -10.61 -2.04
CA ILE A 14 -19.11 -11.61 -2.19
C ILE A 14 -19.27 -12.36 -3.52
N GLU A 15 -20.48 -12.82 -3.86
CA GLU A 15 -20.78 -13.46 -5.15
C GLU A 15 -20.40 -12.56 -6.35
N ALA A 16 -20.63 -11.25 -6.25
CA ALA A 16 -20.27 -10.30 -7.31
C ALA A 16 -18.76 -10.03 -7.43
N MET A 17 -18.00 -10.34 -6.38
CA MET A 17 -16.54 -10.19 -6.29
C MET A 17 -15.78 -11.49 -6.58
N ALA A 18 -16.44 -12.64 -6.45
CA ALA A 18 -15.82 -13.97 -6.42
C ALA A 18 -14.96 -14.31 -7.65
N ASP A 19 -15.40 -13.92 -8.85
CA ASP A 19 -14.74 -14.21 -10.13
C ASP A 19 -13.72 -13.13 -10.56
N LYS A 20 -13.51 -12.10 -9.73
CA LYS A 20 -12.67 -10.95 -10.05
C LYS A 20 -11.20 -11.26 -9.73
N LYS A 21 -10.29 -10.67 -10.51
CA LYS A 21 -8.85 -10.72 -10.23
C LYS A 21 -8.45 -9.69 -9.18
N VAL A 22 -9.07 -8.52 -9.21
CA VAL A 22 -8.78 -7.45 -8.26
C VAL A 22 -10.09 -6.91 -7.69
N VAL A 23 -10.16 -6.87 -6.36
CA VAL A 23 -11.26 -6.25 -5.62
C VAL A 23 -10.69 -5.08 -4.84
N MET A 24 -11.19 -3.88 -5.10
CA MET A 24 -10.77 -2.67 -4.41
C MET A 24 -11.87 -2.21 -3.46
N LEU A 25 -11.53 -2.11 -2.18
CA LEU A 25 -12.41 -1.71 -1.10
C LEU A 25 -11.99 -0.31 -0.61
N GLY A 26 -12.86 0.65 -0.85
CA GLY A 26 -12.62 2.05 -0.54
C GLY A 26 -12.92 2.42 0.90
N GLU A 27 -12.63 3.67 1.25
CA GLU A 27 -13.15 4.33 2.43
C GLU A 27 -13.38 5.82 2.19
N ALA A 28 -14.37 6.42 2.86
CA ALA A 28 -14.63 7.86 2.79
C ALA A 28 -13.83 8.66 3.83
N SER A 29 -13.13 7.96 4.73
CA SER A 29 -12.26 8.54 5.74
C SER A 29 -11.40 7.43 6.35
N HIS A 30 -10.16 7.74 6.70
CA HIS A 30 -9.24 6.78 7.32
C HIS A 30 -9.48 6.54 8.82
N GLY A 31 -10.40 7.24 9.47
CA GLY A 31 -10.61 7.15 10.93
C GLY A 31 -11.94 6.56 11.36
N THR A 32 -12.63 5.84 10.47
CA THR A 32 -13.95 5.27 10.75
C THR A 32 -13.83 3.77 10.97
N HIS A 33 -14.07 3.35 12.21
CA HIS A 33 -13.98 1.95 12.66
C HIS A 33 -14.74 0.98 11.74
N GLU A 34 -15.97 1.32 11.38
CA GLU A 34 -16.85 0.44 10.61
C GLU A 34 -16.31 0.14 9.19
N TYR A 35 -15.53 1.04 8.60
CA TYR A 35 -14.93 0.81 7.30
C TYR A 35 -13.86 -0.29 7.37
N TYR A 36 -13.01 -0.25 8.40
CA TYR A 36 -12.05 -1.34 8.62
C TYR A 36 -12.75 -2.65 8.92
N THR A 37 -13.75 -2.69 9.81
CA THR A 37 -14.42 -3.95 10.16
C THR A 37 -15.07 -4.61 8.97
N TRP A 38 -15.75 -3.84 8.11
CA TRP A 38 -16.39 -4.39 6.92
C TRP A 38 -15.37 -4.78 5.84
N ARG A 39 -14.29 -4.00 5.66
CA ARG A 39 -13.17 -4.40 4.80
C ARG A 39 -12.58 -5.73 5.26
N THR A 40 -12.34 -5.90 6.56
CA THR A 40 -11.85 -7.15 7.16
C THR A 40 -12.80 -8.31 6.88
N GLU A 41 -14.10 -8.18 7.17
CA GLU A 41 -15.05 -9.28 6.97
C GLU A 41 -15.22 -9.66 5.49
N ILE A 42 -15.22 -8.68 4.58
CA ILE A 42 -15.20 -8.94 3.14
C ILE A 42 -13.92 -9.68 2.74
N SER A 43 -12.76 -9.20 3.20
CA SER A 43 -11.48 -9.82 2.85
C SER A 43 -11.37 -11.26 3.32
N LYS A 44 -11.77 -11.55 4.56
CA LYS A 44 -11.78 -12.92 5.10
C LYS A 44 -12.57 -13.86 4.20
N ARG A 45 -13.78 -13.47 3.82
CA ARG A 45 -14.64 -14.27 2.95
C ARG A 45 -14.04 -14.47 1.56
N LEU A 46 -13.48 -13.42 0.95
CA LEU A 46 -12.82 -13.53 -0.36
C LEU A 46 -11.60 -14.48 -0.30
N ILE A 47 -10.84 -14.45 0.79
CA ILE A 47 -9.71 -15.35 1.01
C ILE A 47 -10.19 -16.79 1.18
N GLU A 48 -11.09 -17.04 2.15
CA GLU A 48 -11.55 -18.38 2.52
C GLU A 48 -12.39 -19.06 1.43
N GLU A 49 -13.26 -18.31 0.75
CA GLU A 49 -14.25 -18.86 -0.19
C GLU A 49 -13.79 -18.81 -1.66
N HIS A 50 -12.90 -17.88 -2.01
CA HIS A 50 -12.61 -17.54 -3.41
C HIS A 50 -11.12 -17.46 -3.78
N GLY A 51 -10.22 -17.78 -2.83
CA GLY A 51 -8.80 -17.97 -3.09
C GLY A 51 -8.02 -16.68 -3.34
N PHE A 52 -8.47 -15.56 -2.78
CA PHE A 52 -7.67 -14.33 -2.79
C PHE A 52 -6.38 -14.51 -2.00
N ARG A 53 -5.26 -14.05 -2.55
CA ARG A 53 -3.91 -14.41 -2.10
C ARG A 53 -3.16 -13.30 -1.38
N PHE A 54 -3.66 -12.08 -1.42
CA PHE A 54 -3.08 -10.98 -0.67
C PHE A 54 -4.07 -9.85 -0.43
N ILE A 55 -3.80 -9.10 0.63
CA ILE A 55 -4.35 -7.77 0.88
C ILE A 55 -3.22 -6.77 0.65
N ALA A 56 -3.45 -5.73 -0.14
CA ALA A 56 -2.52 -4.61 -0.28
C ALA A 56 -3.23 -3.30 0.09
N VAL A 57 -2.53 -2.41 0.80
CA VAL A 57 -3.14 -1.22 1.40
C VAL A 57 -2.45 0.07 0.96
N GLU A 58 -3.16 1.21 1.07
CA GLU A 58 -2.61 2.58 0.95
C GLU A 58 -1.65 2.90 2.10
N GLY A 59 -0.60 2.09 2.24
CA GLY A 59 0.39 2.18 3.30
C GLY A 59 1.78 1.94 2.74
N ASP A 60 2.77 2.34 3.54
CA ASP A 60 4.17 2.23 3.22
C ASP A 60 4.61 0.77 3.10
N TRP A 61 5.42 0.48 2.08
CA TRP A 61 5.88 -0.87 1.81
C TRP A 61 6.70 -1.49 2.95
N PRO A 62 7.73 -0.82 3.53
CA PRO A 62 8.57 -1.43 4.57
C PRO A 62 7.78 -1.84 5.82
N ASP A 63 6.86 -0.99 6.28
CA ASP A 63 6.04 -1.28 7.47
C ASP A 63 5.05 -2.40 7.21
N CYS A 64 4.37 -2.37 6.07
CA CYS A 64 3.48 -3.45 5.67
C CYS A 64 4.25 -4.76 5.44
N TYR A 65 5.50 -4.71 5.00
CA TYR A 65 6.35 -5.90 4.84
C TYR A 65 6.74 -6.51 6.19
N LYS A 66 6.99 -5.71 7.24
CA LYS A 66 7.16 -6.24 8.61
C LYS A 66 5.89 -6.99 9.06
N LEU A 67 4.71 -6.44 8.78
CA LEU A 67 3.45 -7.12 9.03
C LEU A 67 3.28 -8.37 8.16
N ASN A 68 3.69 -8.34 6.89
CA ASN A 68 3.70 -9.51 6.02
C ASN A 68 4.50 -10.68 6.62
N ARG A 69 5.72 -10.39 7.09
CA ARG A 69 6.59 -11.39 7.71
C ARG A 69 5.94 -11.99 8.96
N PHE A 70 5.29 -11.17 9.77
CA PHE A 70 4.48 -11.62 10.91
C PHE A 70 3.33 -12.52 10.50
N VAL A 71 2.51 -12.13 9.51
CA VAL A 71 1.34 -12.94 9.09
C VAL A 71 1.75 -14.25 8.42
N LYS A 72 2.96 -14.34 7.87
CA LYS A 72 3.50 -15.58 7.28
C LYS A 72 4.36 -16.40 8.24
N ALA A 73 4.52 -15.93 9.47
CA ALA A 73 5.29 -16.54 10.55
C ALA A 73 6.77 -16.78 10.18
N TYR A 74 7.40 -15.80 9.54
CA TYR A 74 8.83 -15.86 9.25
C TYR A 74 9.67 -15.90 10.54
N PRO A 75 10.82 -16.60 10.56
CA PRO A 75 11.61 -16.80 11.79
C PRO A 75 12.13 -15.53 12.45
N ASP A 76 12.34 -14.47 11.69
CA ASP A 76 12.81 -13.15 12.12
C ASP A 76 11.67 -12.17 12.45
N SER A 77 10.41 -12.59 12.31
CA SER A 77 9.26 -11.77 12.66
C SER A 77 9.00 -11.75 14.18
N PRO A 78 8.47 -10.65 14.73
CA PRO A 78 8.05 -10.60 16.13
C PRO A 78 7.03 -11.68 16.50
N ALA A 79 7.02 -12.09 17.77
CA ALA A 79 6.07 -13.08 18.27
C ALA A 79 4.66 -12.50 18.38
N GLU A 80 4.56 -11.23 18.79
CA GLU A 80 3.30 -10.55 19.08
C GLU A 80 3.04 -9.44 18.07
N ILE A 81 1.78 -9.31 17.60
CA ILE A 81 1.42 -8.30 16.61
C ILE A 81 1.66 -6.87 17.08
N ARG A 82 1.54 -6.66 18.40
CA ARG A 82 1.78 -5.36 19.02
C ARG A 82 3.21 -4.87 18.76
N GLU A 83 4.20 -5.75 18.82
CA GLU A 83 5.60 -5.41 18.58
C GLU A 83 5.81 -4.97 17.12
N VAL A 84 5.08 -5.58 16.18
CA VAL A 84 5.10 -5.15 14.77
C VAL A 84 4.52 -3.74 14.63
N LEU A 85 3.33 -3.50 15.20
CA LEU A 85 2.65 -2.21 15.06
C LEU A 85 3.37 -1.06 15.78
N GLU A 86 4.12 -1.35 16.85
CA GLU A 86 4.97 -0.36 17.53
C GLU A 86 6.14 0.15 16.63
N THR A 87 6.44 -0.54 15.52
CA THR A 87 7.48 -0.10 14.56
C THR A 87 6.96 0.85 13.47
N PHE A 88 5.65 1.13 13.42
CA PHE A 88 5.08 2.10 12.51
C PHE A 88 5.21 3.49 13.15
N ASP A 89 6.20 4.27 12.73
CA ASP A 89 6.56 5.54 13.37
C ASP A 89 6.54 6.78 12.44
N ARG A 90 6.45 6.59 11.11
CA ARG A 90 6.42 7.68 10.11
C ARG A 90 5.01 8.15 9.76
N TRP A 91 4.13 7.21 9.43
CA TRP A 91 2.73 7.49 9.10
C TRP A 91 1.97 7.89 10.37
N PRO A 92 0.90 8.72 10.30
CA PRO A 92 0.00 8.89 11.42
C PRO A 92 -0.41 7.52 11.96
N THR A 93 0.18 7.16 13.11
CA THR A 93 0.21 5.78 13.61
C THR A 93 -1.18 5.18 13.69
N TRP A 94 -2.17 6.01 14.00
CA TRP A 94 -3.58 5.66 14.07
C TRP A 94 -4.21 5.12 12.78
N MET A 95 -3.62 5.31 11.59
CA MET A 95 -4.22 4.84 10.35
C MET A 95 -3.96 3.35 10.05
N TRP A 96 -2.73 2.88 10.31
CA TRP A 96 -2.34 1.49 10.05
C TRP A 96 -1.80 0.74 11.27
N ALA A 97 -1.38 1.44 12.33
CA ALA A 97 -1.01 0.87 13.63
C ALA A 97 -2.14 1.04 14.64
N ASN A 98 -3.26 0.39 14.35
CA ASN A 98 -4.47 0.39 15.19
C ASN A 98 -4.99 -1.05 15.40
N TRP A 99 -6.00 -1.18 16.26
CA TRP A 99 -6.60 -2.48 16.57
C TRP A 99 -7.32 -3.09 15.36
N GLU A 100 -7.82 -2.23 14.49
CA GLU A 100 -8.53 -2.60 13.27
C GLU A 100 -7.61 -3.22 12.20
N VAL A 101 -6.30 -2.99 12.27
CA VAL A 101 -5.26 -3.67 11.49
C VAL A 101 -4.64 -4.84 12.26
N ALA A 102 -4.51 -4.70 13.60
CA ALA A 102 -4.06 -5.80 14.44
C ALA A 102 -4.97 -7.04 14.29
N ALA A 103 -6.29 -6.85 14.35
CA ALA A 103 -7.25 -7.94 14.25
C ALA A 103 -7.13 -8.78 12.95
N PRO A 104 -7.15 -8.18 11.73
CA PRO A 104 -6.92 -8.95 10.51
C PRO A 104 -5.49 -9.49 10.40
N GLY A 105 -4.47 -8.81 10.93
CA GLY A 105 -3.10 -9.33 10.94
C GLY A 105 -2.96 -10.61 11.76
N SER A 106 -3.49 -10.64 12.99
CA SER A 106 -3.54 -11.84 13.83
C SER A 106 -4.35 -12.95 13.16
N TRP A 107 -5.52 -12.62 12.59
CA TRP A 107 -6.34 -13.59 11.87
C TRP A 107 -5.61 -14.16 10.64
N LEU A 108 -4.90 -13.35 9.86
CA LEU A 108 -4.10 -13.83 8.72
C LEU A 108 -3.00 -14.78 9.17
N ARG A 109 -2.34 -14.51 10.30
CA ARG A 109 -1.34 -15.42 10.87
C ARG A 109 -1.94 -16.77 11.23
N GLU A 110 -3.11 -16.78 11.87
CA GLU A 110 -3.84 -18.01 12.20
C GLU A 110 -4.33 -18.74 10.94
N HIS A 111 -4.85 -18.00 9.95
CA HIS A 111 -5.31 -18.57 8.68
C HIS A 111 -4.16 -19.20 7.90
N ASN A 112 -3.00 -18.55 7.89
CA ASN A 112 -1.79 -19.04 7.23
C ASN A 112 -1.16 -20.23 7.97
N ASP A 113 -1.51 -20.47 9.23
CA ASP A 113 -1.05 -21.65 9.95
C ASP A 113 -1.56 -22.92 9.26
N GLY A 114 -0.67 -23.88 9.06
CA GLY A 114 -0.97 -25.12 8.32
C GLY A 114 -1.08 -24.99 6.80
N HIS A 115 -0.84 -23.81 6.20
CA HIS A 115 -0.70 -23.66 4.75
C HIS A 115 0.77 -23.71 4.32
N ASP A 116 1.02 -24.32 3.15
CA ASP A 116 2.33 -24.30 2.48
C ASP A 116 2.75 -22.84 2.20
N ASP A 117 4.05 -22.54 2.19
CA ASP A 117 4.57 -21.17 2.07
C ASP A 117 4.10 -20.46 0.79
N ASP A 118 3.95 -21.19 -0.31
CA ASP A 118 3.43 -20.69 -1.59
C ASP A 118 1.90 -20.43 -1.57
N LYS A 119 1.19 -20.91 -0.54
CA LYS A 119 -0.26 -20.74 -0.34
C LYS A 119 -0.64 -19.72 0.73
N LYS A 120 0.31 -19.31 1.57
CA LYS A 120 0.08 -18.26 2.58
C LYS A 120 -0.38 -16.95 1.92
N VAL A 121 -1.34 -16.29 2.56
CA VAL A 121 -1.86 -14.99 2.17
C VAL A 121 -0.92 -13.89 2.65
N GLY A 122 -0.59 -12.95 1.78
CA GLY A 122 0.29 -11.83 2.11
C GLY A 122 -0.45 -10.55 2.49
N PHE A 123 0.27 -9.64 3.14
CA PHE A 123 -0.19 -8.30 3.47
C PHE A 123 0.87 -7.28 3.00
N TYR A 124 0.53 -6.35 2.11
CA TYR A 124 1.52 -5.47 1.47
C TYR A 124 1.11 -4.00 1.49
N GLY A 125 2.09 -3.11 1.39
CA GLY A 125 1.86 -1.69 1.13
C GLY A 125 1.89 -1.42 -0.37
N LEU A 126 1.25 -0.35 -0.83
CA LEU A 126 1.31 0.08 -2.23
C LEU A 126 2.00 1.43 -2.40
N ASP A 127 2.11 2.22 -1.32
CA ASP A 127 2.41 3.64 -1.40
C ASP A 127 3.91 3.93 -1.63
N VAL A 128 4.17 5.14 -2.13
CA VAL A 128 5.49 5.57 -2.62
C VAL A 128 6.30 6.36 -1.59
N TYR A 129 5.72 6.69 -0.43
CA TYR A 129 6.30 7.70 0.46
C TYR A 129 7.58 7.26 1.21
N SER A 130 7.76 5.96 1.48
CA SER A 130 8.77 5.42 2.40
C SER A 130 10.22 5.42 1.88
N LEU A 131 10.69 6.53 1.30
CA LEU A 131 12.00 6.61 0.62
C LEU A 131 13.18 6.17 1.52
N TRP A 132 13.27 6.72 2.74
CA TRP A 132 14.38 6.44 3.64
C TRP A 132 14.30 5.03 4.21
N ASP A 133 13.13 4.63 4.72
CA ASP A 133 12.91 3.28 5.25
C ASP A 133 13.16 2.20 4.18
N SER A 134 12.81 2.50 2.92
CA SER A 134 13.11 1.63 1.79
C SER A 134 14.61 1.50 1.53
N MET A 135 15.39 2.58 1.67
CA MET A 135 16.84 2.49 1.54
C MET A 135 17.50 1.75 2.70
N GLU A 136 17.06 1.98 3.94
CA GLU A 136 17.54 1.26 5.12
C GLU A 136 17.26 -0.24 4.98
N ALA A 137 16.03 -0.62 4.61
CA ALA A 137 15.67 -2.02 4.38
C ALA A 137 16.53 -2.68 3.29
N MET A 138 16.88 -1.95 2.23
CA MET A 138 17.82 -2.44 1.21
C MET A 138 19.24 -2.58 1.76
N MET A 139 19.72 -1.66 2.59
CA MET A 139 21.05 -1.77 3.19
C MET A 139 21.17 -3.02 4.06
N ASP A 140 20.19 -3.27 4.93
CA ASP A 140 20.18 -4.40 5.87
C ASP A 140 20.19 -5.76 5.15
N TYR A 141 19.44 -5.87 4.04
CA TYR A 141 19.42 -7.09 3.24
C TYR A 141 20.71 -7.26 2.44
N LEU A 142 21.14 -6.21 1.72
CA LEU A 142 22.30 -6.30 0.82
C LEU A 142 23.65 -6.36 1.56
N GLU A 143 23.72 -5.94 2.82
CA GLU A 143 24.90 -6.19 3.66
C GLU A 143 25.20 -7.69 3.82
N LYS A 144 24.15 -8.51 3.85
CA LYS A 144 24.27 -9.97 3.99
C LYS A 144 24.38 -10.65 2.63
N GLU A 145 23.55 -10.24 1.67
CA GLU A 145 23.37 -10.99 0.41
C GLU A 145 24.27 -10.51 -0.74
N ASP A 146 24.43 -9.20 -0.95
CA ASP A 146 25.27 -8.67 -2.03
C ASP A 146 25.95 -7.33 -1.64
N PRO A 147 27.11 -7.41 -0.93
CA PRO A 147 27.88 -6.23 -0.52
C PRO A 147 28.39 -5.38 -1.69
N GLU A 148 28.42 -5.91 -2.91
CA GLU A 148 28.78 -5.13 -4.09
C GLU A 148 27.61 -4.24 -4.54
N VAL A 149 26.36 -4.71 -4.44
CA VAL A 149 25.17 -3.88 -4.70
C VAL A 149 24.96 -2.85 -3.59
N LEU A 150 25.27 -3.20 -2.34
CA LEU A 150 25.19 -2.29 -1.19
C LEU A 150 25.89 -0.95 -1.43
N LYS A 151 27.02 -0.93 -2.16
CA LYS A 151 27.77 0.30 -2.49
C LYS A 151 26.92 1.30 -3.26
N TYR A 152 26.02 0.84 -4.13
CA TYR A 152 25.10 1.70 -4.88
C TYR A 152 23.99 2.26 -4.00
N VAL A 153 23.50 1.49 -3.01
CA VAL A 153 22.56 1.99 -2.01
C VAL A 153 23.22 3.08 -1.18
N GLN A 154 24.45 2.88 -0.73
CA GLN A 154 25.21 3.89 0.02
C GLN A 154 25.50 5.15 -0.82
N GLN A 155 25.75 4.99 -2.13
CA GLN A 155 25.95 6.12 -3.04
C GLN A 155 24.67 6.92 -3.26
N ALA A 156 23.54 6.24 -3.45
CA ALA A 156 22.23 6.86 -3.52
C ALA A 156 21.89 7.57 -2.18
N TRP A 157 22.10 6.91 -1.04
CA TRP A 157 21.84 7.46 0.29
C TRP A 157 22.58 8.77 0.55
N ARG A 158 23.86 8.86 0.18
CA ARG A 158 24.66 10.11 0.32
C ARG A 158 24.04 11.32 -0.38
N CYS A 159 23.19 11.10 -1.38
CA CYS A 159 22.46 12.17 -2.04
C CYS A 159 21.29 12.71 -1.18
N PHE A 160 20.73 11.88 -0.30
CA PHE A 160 19.59 12.22 0.57
C PHE A 160 20.02 12.58 2.00
N ASP A 161 21.19 12.09 2.44
CA ASP A 161 21.80 12.32 3.75
C ASP A 161 21.76 13.79 4.24
N PRO A 162 21.98 14.82 3.39
CA PRO A 162 21.92 16.22 3.85
C PRO A 162 20.55 16.71 4.32
N PHE A 163 19.47 15.98 4.02
CA PHE A 163 18.09 16.38 4.29
C PHE A 163 17.47 15.63 5.48
N GLY A 164 18.18 14.66 6.06
CA GLY A 164 17.59 13.73 7.03
C GLY A 164 16.35 13.03 6.47
N GLN A 165 15.46 12.54 7.34
CA GLN A 165 14.15 12.00 6.96
C GLN A 165 13.09 13.12 6.72
N ASP A 166 13.49 14.33 6.30
CA ASP A 166 12.58 15.46 6.02
C ASP A 166 12.25 15.57 4.52
N GLU A 167 11.11 15.00 4.15
CA GLU A 167 10.55 15.02 2.79
C GLU A 167 10.34 16.42 2.22
N GLN A 168 9.91 17.38 3.04
CA GLN A 168 9.64 18.73 2.59
C GLN A 168 10.94 19.47 2.29
N GLN A 169 11.97 19.24 3.10
CA GLN A 169 13.30 19.79 2.87
C GLN A 169 13.92 19.21 1.60
N TYR A 170 13.80 17.89 1.39
CA TYR A 170 14.26 17.25 0.16
C TYR A 170 13.55 17.79 -1.07
N ALA A 171 12.21 17.84 -1.05
CA ALA A 171 11.41 18.38 -2.14
C ALA A 171 11.92 19.77 -2.55
N ARG A 172 12.08 20.71 -1.61
CA ARG A 172 12.62 22.05 -1.89
C ARG A 172 14.02 22.06 -2.51
N HIS A 173 14.88 21.11 -2.16
CA HIS A 173 16.22 21.00 -2.74
C HIS A 173 16.21 20.55 -4.21
N THR A 174 15.27 19.68 -4.61
CA THR A 174 15.16 19.21 -6.00
C THR A 174 14.94 20.33 -7.02
N LEU A 175 14.46 21.50 -6.59
CA LEU A 175 14.33 22.70 -7.42
C LEU A 175 15.68 23.22 -7.97
N TYR A 176 16.80 22.87 -7.34
CA TYR A 176 18.12 23.42 -7.65
C TYR A 176 19.16 22.38 -8.10
N ASN A 177 18.94 21.08 -7.85
CA ASN A 177 19.91 20.02 -8.15
C ASN A 177 19.22 18.66 -8.38
N ASN A 178 19.56 17.97 -9.48
CA ASN A 178 18.97 16.69 -9.89
C ASN A 178 19.94 15.49 -9.80
N ARG A 179 21.13 15.65 -9.21
CA ARG A 179 22.15 14.59 -9.15
C ARG A 179 21.68 13.27 -8.52
N CYS A 180 20.71 13.31 -7.62
CA CYS A 180 20.19 12.12 -6.94
C CYS A 180 19.50 11.15 -7.92
N ARG A 181 19.00 11.64 -9.07
CA ARG A 181 18.25 10.83 -10.05
C ARG A 181 19.10 9.73 -10.67
N ASP A 182 20.30 10.09 -11.13
CA ASP A 182 21.16 9.14 -11.83
C ASP A 182 21.61 8.01 -10.89
N GLU A 183 21.81 8.34 -9.61
CA GLU A 183 22.21 7.37 -8.59
C GLU A 183 21.09 6.38 -8.24
N VAL A 184 19.86 6.84 -8.04
CA VAL A 184 18.73 5.92 -7.75
C VAL A 184 18.36 5.06 -8.96
N VAL A 185 18.45 5.60 -10.18
CA VAL A 185 18.21 4.82 -11.40
C VAL A 185 19.30 3.77 -11.61
N ASN A 186 20.56 4.13 -11.34
CA ASN A 186 21.67 3.18 -11.40
C ASN A 186 21.52 2.09 -10.33
N LEU A 187 21.13 2.44 -9.11
CA LEU A 187 20.80 1.47 -8.05
C LEU A 187 19.74 0.48 -8.53
N LEU A 188 18.59 0.95 -9.03
CA LEU A 188 17.53 0.07 -9.52
C LEU A 188 18.02 -0.87 -10.63
N LYS A 189 18.86 -0.35 -11.54
CA LYS A 189 19.46 -1.17 -12.59
C LYS A 189 20.32 -2.29 -12.01
N GLN A 190 21.18 -1.98 -11.04
CA GLN A 190 22.06 -2.97 -10.41
C GLN A 190 21.27 -4.02 -9.62
N VAL A 191 20.24 -3.59 -8.89
CA VAL A 191 19.32 -4.49 -8.18
C VAL A 191 18.65 -5.47 -9.16
N ARG A 192 18.11 -4.99 -10.27
CA ARG A 192 17.46 -5.85 -11.29
C ARG A 192 18.43 -6.77 -12.04
N GLU A 193 19.68 -6.35 -12.22
CA GLU A 193 20.70 -7.15 -12.92
C GLU A 193 21.24 -8.30 -12.06
N ARG A 194 21.09 -8.25 -10.73
CA ARG A 194 21.76 -9.15 -9.79
C ARG A 194 20.84 -9.91 -8.86
N ILE A 195 19.68 -9.36 -8.52
CA ILE A 195 18.68 -10.09 -7.73
C ILE A 195 17.96 -11.05 -8.66
N HIS A 196 18.43 -12.29 -8.64
CA HIS A 196 17.72 -13.43 -9.19
C HIS A 196 17.12 -14.21 -8.02
N SER A 197 15.84 -14.54 -8.09
CA SER A 197 15.15 -15.40 -7.12
C SER A 197 15.65 -16.85 -7.08
N ASP A 198 16.63 -17.19 -7.92
CA ASP A 198 17.10 -18.55 -8.12
C ASP A 198 18.10 -18.93 -7.01
N GLY A 199 17.62 -19.66 -6.00
CA GLY A 199 18.44 -20.27 -4.96
C GLY A 199 18.42 -19.58 -3.60
N ASP A 200 17.56 -18.58 -3.41
CA ASP A 200 17.38 -17.92 -2.10
C ASP A 200 16.36 -18.70 -1.25
N ASP A 201 16.62 -18.84 0.05
CA ASP A 201 15.72 -19.55 0.98
C ASP A 201 14.45 -18.71 1.30
N ASP A 202 14.47 -17.41 0.97
CA ASP A 202 13.35 -16.47 1.14
C ASP A 202 12.98 -15.77 -0.19
N PRO A 203 12.06 -16.33 -1.00
CA PRO A 203 11.68 -15.74 -2.28
C PRO A 203 11.00 -14.36 -2.16
N GLU A 204 10.46 -14.00 -0.99
CA GLU A 204 9.89 -12.67 -0.76
C GLU A 204 10.95 -11.61 -0.45
N ALA A 205 12.14 -12.00 0.00
CA ALA A 205 13.23 -11.06 0.26
C ALA A 205 13.74 -10.41 -1.04
N ALA A 206 13.82 -11.18 -2.12
CA ALA A 206 14.11 -10.67 -3.46
C ALA A 206 13.04 -9.68 -3.95
N LEU A 207 11.74 -10.00 -3.77
CA LEU A 207 10.63 -9.10 -4.09
C LEU A 207 10.72 -7.80 -3.28
N ASN A 208 10.95 -7.91 -1.97
CA ASN A 208 11.08 -6.78 -1.07
C ASN A 208 12.22 -5.84 -1.50
N THR A 209 13.36 -6.40 -1.86
CA THR A 209 14.52 -5.61 -2.27
C THR A 209 14.30 -4.92 -3.61
N GLU A 210 13.72 -5.61 -4.60
CA GLU A 210 13.38 -4.97 -5.89
C GLU A 210 12.35 -3.84 -5.68
N GLN A 211 11.32 -4.08 -4.85
CA GLN A 211 10.29 -3.10 -4.61
C GLN A 211 10.82 -1.85 -3.90
N ASN A 212 11.68 -2.01 -2.88
CA ASN A 212 12.33 -0.87 -2.22
C ASN A 212 13.21 -0.05 -3.18
N ALA A 213 13.89 -0.71 -4.13
CA ALA A 213 14.66 0.00 -5.16
C ALA A 213 13.75 0.80 -6.13
N VAL A 214 12.57 0.27 -6.45
CA VAL A 214 11.56 0.98 -7.25
C VAL A 214 10.99 2.18 -6.49
N ILE A 215 10.68 2.01 -5.19
CA ILE A 215 10.23 3.10 -4.33
C ILE A 215 11.29 4.21 -4.30
N ALA A 216 12.57 3.89 -4.15
CA ALA A 216 13.63 4.90 -4.14
C ALA A 216 13.64 5.78 -5.41
N VAL A 217 13.39 5.19 -6.58
CA VAL A 217 13.29 5.92 -7.85
C VAL A 217 12.01 6.75 -7.91
N ASN A 218 10.86 6.14 -7.62
CA ASN A 218 9.56 6.80 -7.79
C ASN A 218 9.31 7.88 -6.73
N ALA A 219 9.75 7.67 -5.48
CA ALA A 219 9.63 8.64 -4.40
C ALA A 219 10.44 9.91 -4.70
N LYS A 220 11.63 9.77 -5.29
CA LYS A 220 12.40 10.92 -5.77
C LYS A 220 11.60 11.74 -6.78
N GLU A 221 10.99 11.09 -7.78
CA GLU A 221 10.20 11.80 -8.80
C GLU A 221 8.93 12.40 -8.19
N TYR A 222 8.29 11.69 -7.25
CA TYR A 222 7.15 12.17 -6.48
C TYR A 222 7.48 13.47 -5.71
N TYR A 223 8.53 13.47 -4.87
CA TYR A 223 8.93 14.65 -4.10
C TYR A 223 9.40 15.80 -4.99
N THR A 224 9.99 15.49 -6.16
CA THR A 224 10.32 16.51 -7.15
C THR A 224 9.05 17.14 -7.72
N ALA A 225 8.07 16.32 -8.12
CA ALA A 225 6.80 16.77 -8.67
C ALA A 225 5.96 17.54 -7.64
N MET A 226 6.02 17.17 -6.35
CA MET A 226 5.30 17.87 -5.27
C MET A 226 5.70 19.35 -5.13
N THR A 227 6.91 19.74 -5.59
CA THR A 227 7.29 21.16 -5.64
C THR A 227 6.70 21.93 -6.81
N ARG A 228 6.23 21.21 -7.82
CA ARG A 228 5.50 21.76 -8.94
C ARG A 228 4.05 21.79 -8.50
N PHE A 229 3.43 22.96 -8.52
CA PHE A 229 2.04 23.15 -8.10
C PHE A 229 1.06 22.61 -9.17
N ASP A 230 1.30 21.40 -9.68
CA ASP A 230 0.48 20.68 -10.65
C ASP A 230 0.05 19.32 -10.11
N ASN A 231 -0.75 18.59 -10.89
CA ASN A 231 -1.33 17.31 -10.49
C ASN A 231 -0.38 16.12 -10.73
N GLU A 232 0.88 16.36 -11.09
CA GLU A 232 1.77 15.27 -11.50
C GLU A 232 2.21 14.41 -10.31
N SER A 233 2.37 14.98 -9.12
CA SER A 233 2.68 14.19 -7.92
C SER A 233 1.58 13.17 -7.61
N TRP A 234 0.31 13.53 -7.87
CA TRP A 234 -0.82 12.62 -7.76
C TRP A 234 -0.68 11.45 -8.75
N ASN A 235 -0.47 11.77 -10.03
CA ASN A 235 -0.33 10.76 -11.08
C ASN A 235 0.85 9.81 -10.85
N ILE A 236 1.98 10.32 -10.36
CA ILE A 236 3.16 9.49 -10.02
C ILE A 236 2.81 8.50 -8.91
N ARG A 237 2.09 8.95 -7.88
CA ARG A 237 1.68 8.10 -6.74
C ARG A 237 0.77 6.97 -7.19
N ASP A 238 -0.33 7.26 -7.88
CA ASP A 238 -1.27 6.22 -8.33
C ASP A 238 -0.67 5.27 -9.38
N ARG A 239 0.22 5.76 -10.25
CA ARG A 239 0.98 4.88 -11.17
C ARG A 239 1.93 3.97 -10.41
N HIS A 240 2.58 4.46 -9.37
CA HIS A 240 3.42 3.62 -8.51
C HIS A 240 2.59 2.54 -7.82
N MET A 241 1.43 2.87 -7.24
CA MET A 241 0.56 1.88 -6.60
C MET A 241 0.08 0.82 -7.61
N MET A 242 -0.23 1.23 -8.85
CA MET A 242 -0.56 0.29 -9.93
C MET A 242 0.62 -0.62 -10.32
N ASP A 243 1.83 -0.07 -10.44
CA ASP A 243 3.05 -0.85 -10.73
C ASP A 243 3.35 -1.86 -9.61
N THR A 244 3.14 -1.47 -8.35
CA THR A 244 3.28 -2.35 -7.18
C THR A 244 2.22 -3.46 -7.21
N LEU A 245 0.97 -3.14 -7.52
CA LEU A 245 -0.09 -4.14 -7.73
C LEU A 245 0.30 -5.15 -8.82
N ASN A 246 0.79 -4.68 -9.97
CA ASN A 246 1.27 -5.53 -11.05
C ASN A 246 2.39 -6.49 -10.60
N ARG A 247 3.32 -6.02 -9.77
CA ARG A 247 4.39 -6.85 -9.20
C ARG A 247 3.83 -7.92 -8.26
N LEU A 248 2.90 -7.57 -7.39
CA LEU A 248 2.25 -8.52 -6.48
C LEU A 248 1.47 -9.58 -7.26
N MET A 249 0.69 -9.17 -8.27
CA MET A 249 -0.04 -10.10 -9.14
C MET A 249 0.92 -11.05 -9.87
N LYS A 250 2.07 -10.56 -10.35
CA LYS A 250 3.10 -11.40 -10.97
C LYS A 250 3.74 -12.36 -9.97
N PHE A 251 4.07 -11.88 -8.77
CA PHE A 251 4.71 -12.67 -7.71
C PHE A 251 3.83 -13.83 -7.26
N HIS A 252 2.53 -13.59 -7.07
CA HIS A 252 1.56 -14.63 -6.69
C HIS A 252 1.10 -15.52 -7.86
N GLY A 253 1.54 -15.23 -9.09
CA GLY A 253 1.28 -16.05 -10.28
C GLY A 253 0.05 -15.66 -11.10
N PRO A 254 -0.16 -16.32 -12.26
CA PRO A 254 -1.17 -15.92 -13.26
C PRO A 254 -2.63 -15.98 -12.77
N ASP A 255 -2.89 -16.85 -11.80
CA ASP A 255 -4.19 -17.06 -11.17
C ASP A 255 -4.37 -16.24 -9.89
N ALA A 256 -3.43 -15.36 -9.57
CA ALA A 256 -3.50 -14.49 -8.40
C ALA A 256 -4.78 -13.64 -8.41
N LYS A 257 -5.36 -13.50 -7.21
CA LYS A 257 -6.42 -12.53 -6.93
C LYS A 257 -6.01 -11.67 -5.74
N GLY A 258 -6.15 -10.36 -5.88
CA GLY A 258 -5.72 -9.37 -4.88
C GLY A 258 -6.87 -8.55 -4.33
N ILE A 259 -6.79 -8.19 -3.05
CA ILE A 259 -7.72 -7.28 -2.38
C ILE A 259 -6.97 -5.99 -2.07
N ILE A 260 -7.52 -4.85 -2.46
CA ILE A 260 -6.86 -3.54 -2.35
C ILE A 260 -7.67 -2.66 -1.41
N TRP A 261 -7.04 -2.10 -0.37
CA TRP A 261 -7.68 -1.20 0.58
C TRP A 261 -7.06 0.20 0.47
N GLU A 262 -7.80 1.16 -0.06
CA GLU A 262 -7.33 2.55 -0.16
C GLU A 262 -8.51 3.51 -0.01
N HIS A 263 -8.23 4.80 0.02
CA HIS A 263 -9.29 5.81 0.00
C HIS A 263 -10.17 5.69 -1.26
N ASN A 264 -11.44 6.07 -1.15
CA ASN A 264 -12.38 6.11 -2.28
C ASN A 264 -11.84 6.90 -3.50
N THR A 265 -11.00 7.91 -3.24
CA THR A 265 -10.38 8.76 -4.28
C THR A 265 -9.42 7.96 -5.16
N HIS A 266 -8.72 6.96 -4.61
CA HIS A 266 -7.78 6.12 -5.34
C HIS A 266 -8.48 4.94 -6.03
N ILE A 267 -9.36 4.24 -5.30
CA ILE A 267 -10.04 3.04 -5.82
C ILE A 267 -11.20 3.36 -6.78
N GLY A 268 -11.62 4.63 -6.91
CA GLY A 268 -12.67 5.04 -7.84
C GLY A 268 -12.25 4.87 -9.31
N ASP A 269 -13.15 5.12 -10.26
CA ASP A 269 -12.76 5.25 -11.67
C ASP A 269 -12.63 6.74 -11.98
N ALA A 270 -11.40 7.28 -12.06
CA ALA A 270 -11.15 8.71 -12.21
C ALA A 270 -11.89 9.34 -13.42
N ARG A 271 -12.14 8.58 -14.50
CA ARG A 271 -12.95 9.00 -15.66
C ARG A 271 -14.41 9.34 -15.34
N ALA A 272 -14.90 8.89 -14.19
CA ALA A 272 -16.26 9.18 -13.71
C ALA A 272 -16.29 10.35 -12.70
N THR A 273 -15.18 11.07 -12.53
CA THR A 273 -15.02 12.14 -11.54
C THR A 273 -14.48 13.42 -12.20
N ASP A 274 -14.25 14.46 -11.41
CA ASP A 274 -13.56 15.68 -11.84
C ASP A 274 -12.09 15.47 -12.18
N MET A 275 -11.47 14.41 -11.67
CA MET A 275 -10.08 14.01 -11.97
C MET A 275 -9.80 13.92 -13.48
N GLU A 276 -10.77 13.46 -14.29
CA GLU A 276 -10.62 13.36 -15.74
C GLU A 276 -10.31 14.72 -16.40
N ARG A 277 -11.02 15.78 -15.99
CA ARG A 277 -10.82 17.13 -16.53
C ARG A 277 -9.49 17.73 -16.13
N GLU A 278 -8.96 17.26 -15.00
CA GLU A 278 -7.71 17.71 -14.41
C GLU A 278 -6.50 16.88 -14.86
N GLY A 279 -6.71 15.92 -15.77
CA GLY A 279 -5.65 15.03 -16.26
C GLY A 279 -5.11 14.10 -15.17
N MET A 280 -5.87 13.88 -14.10
CA MET A 280 -5.52 12.99 -13.01
C MET A 280 -6.00 11.57 -13.29
N VAL A 281 -5.18 10.60 -12.91
CA VAL A 281 -5.51 9.17 -12.91
C VAL A 281 -5.59 8.64 -11.49
N ASN A 282 -6.23 7.49 -11.32
CA ASN A 282 -6.20 6.76 -10.07
C ASN A 282 -6.08 5.24 -10.29
N ILE A 283 -5.65 4.49 -9.27
CA ILE A 283 -5.40 3.05 -9.41
C ILE A 283 -6.67 2.30 -9.87
N GLY A 284 -7.86 2.71 -9.45
CA GLY A 284 -9.11 2.07 -9.87
C GLY A 284 -9.40 2.22 -11.37
N GLN A 285 -9.09 3.37 -11.96
CA GLN A 285 -9.08 3.54 -13.42
C GLN A 285 -8.00 2.67 -14.07
N LEU A 286 -6.75 2.76 -13.60
CA LEU A 286 -5.60 2.09 -14.21
C LEU A 286 -5.79 0.57 -14.21
N ALA A 287 -6.25 -0.01 -13.10
CA ALA A 287 -6.54 -1.44 -13.01
C ALA A 287 -7.64 -1.88 -13.98
N ARG A 288 -8.68 -1.06 -14.19
CA ARG A 288 -9.73 -1.35 -15.17
C ARG A 288 -9.25 -1.26 -16.61
N GLU A 289 -8.28 -0.39 -16.90
CA GLU A 289 -7.65 -0.27 -18.22
C GLU A 289 -6.72 -1.45 -18.50
N GLU A 290 -5.94 -1.89 -17.52
CA GLU A 290 -4.97 -2.96 -17.68
C GLU A 290 -5.58 -4.36 -17.60
N TYR A 291 -6.39 -4.64 -16.56
CA TYR A 291 -6.97 -5.97 -16.35
C TYR A 291 -8.36 -6.14 -16.98
N GLY A 292 -8.99 -5.04 -17.40
CA GLY A 292 -10.34 -5.01 -17.95
C GLY A 292 -11.42 -4.92 -16.87
N ARG A 293 -12.51 -4.20 -17.20
CA ARG A 293 -13.63 -3.92 -16.27
C ARG A 293 -14.31 -5.18 -15.70
N SER A 294 -14.28 -6.30 -16.42
CA SER A 294 -14.87 -7.56 -15.96
C SER A 294 -14.07 -8.25 -14.86
N ASN A 295 -12.78 -7.91 -14.73
CA ASN A 295 -11.84 -8.53 -13.77
C ASN A 295 -11.59 -7.65 -12.53
N VAL A 296 -12.10 -6.41 -12.51
CA VAL A 296 -11.87 -5.44 -11.44
C VAL A 296 -13.18 -4.98 -10.84
N PHE A 297 -13.35 -5.19 -9.54
CA PHE A 297 -14.51 -4.71 -8.78
C PHE A 297 -14.10 -3.53 -7.89
N LEU A 298 -14.85 -2.42 -7.98
CA LEU A 298 -14.61 -1.23 -7.16
C LEU A 298 -15.78 -1.07 -6.19
N CYS A 299 -15.51 -1.13 -4.88
CA CYS A 299 -16.49 -1.01 -3.82
C CYS A 299 -16.18 0.21 -2.95
N GLY A 300 -16.86 1.32 -3.18
CA GLY A 300 -16.69 2.53 -2.36
C GLY A 300 -17.57 2.51 -1.11
N PHE A 301 -17.05 3.03 -0.01
CA PHE A 301 -17.74 3.06 1.28
C PHE A 301 -18.20 4.48 1.57
N GLY A 302 -19.34 4.64 2.23
CA GLY A 302 -19.87 5.96 2.60
C GLY A 302 -20.66 5.89 3.89
N SER A 303 -20.75 7.01 4.58
CA SER A 303 -21.55 7.16 5.80
C SER A 303 -22.44 8.40 5.71
N TYR A 304 -23.54 8.39 6.46
CA TYR A 304 -24.47 9.52 6.52
C TYR A 304 -24.21 10.43 7.73
N SER A 305 -23.95 9.82 8.89
CA SER A 305 -23.71 10.50 10.16
C SER A 305 -22.84 9.64 11.06
N GLY A 306 -22.06 10.26 11.94
CA GLY A 306 -21.23 9.55 12.91
C GLY A 306 -20.09 10.42 13.42
N THR A 307 -19.07 9.78 13.99
CA THR A 307 -17.82 10.43 14.39
C THR A 307 -16.64 9.69 13.78
N VAL A 308 -15.59 10.42 13.42
CA VAL A 308 -14.37 9.90 12.82
C VAL A 308 -13.16 10.31 13.66
N VAL A 309 -12.13 9.47 13.71
CA VAL A 309 -10.83 9.87 14.24
C VAL A 309 -10.07 10.66 13.16
N ALA A 310 -9.65 11.88 13.48
CA ALA A 310 -8.91 12.71 12.54
C ALA A 310 -7.98 13.67 13.28
N ALA A 311 -7.10 14.35 12.52
CA ALA A 311 -6.18 15.37 13.00
C ALA A 311 -6.33 16.65 12.15
N ASP A 312 -5.95 17.80 12.71
CA ASP A 312 -5.94 19.08 11.97
C ASP A 312 -4.84 19.14 10.90
N ARG A 313 -3.69 18.54 11.22
CA ARG A 313 -2.50 18.49 10.36
C ARG A 313 -1.81 17.14 10.48
N TRP A 314 -0.92 16.86 9.54
CA TRP A 314 -0.03 15.72 9.61
C TRP A 314 0.79 15.73 10.90
N GLY A 315 0.75 14.63 11.65
CA GLY A 315 1.49 14.48 12.92
C GLY A 315 0.83 15.11 14.15
N ASP A 316 -0.29 15.82 14.02
CA ASP A 316 -1.02 16.37 15.17
C ASP A 316 -1.71 15.23 15.97
N PRO A 317 -1.96 15.43 17.29
CA PRO A 317 -2.73 14.49 18.09
C PRO A 317 -4.12 14.24 17.49
N THR A 318 -4.56 12.98 17.52
CA THR A 318 -5.88 12.60 17.02
C THR A 318 -6.99 13.10 17.93
N ARG A 319 -8.16 13.33 17.33
CA ARG A 319 -9.39 13.66 18.04
C ARG A 319 -10.59 13.02 17.37
N SER A 320 -11.63 12.76 18.17
CA SER A 320 -12.94 12.40 17.63
C SER A 320 -13.60 13.65 17.06
N MET A 321 -13.90 13.63 15.76
CA MET A 321 -14.54 14.72 15.02
C MET A 321 -15.91 14.25 14.53
N CYS A 322 -16.92 15.11 14.64
CA CYS A 322 -18.25 14.79 14.12
C CYS A 322 -18.19 14.77 12.59
N ASN A 323 -18.65 13.68 11.97
CA ASN A 323 -18.80 13.62 10.53
C ASN A 323 -19.98 14.54 10.17
N LEU A 324 -19.70 15.67 9.51
CA LEU A 324 -20.75 16.58 9.08
C LEU A 324 -21.71 15.80 8.16
N PRO A 325 -23.04 15.94 8.30
CA PRO A 325 -23.95 15.34 7.34
C PRO A 325 -23.60 15.87 5.96
N LEU A 326 -23.58 14.98 4.96
CA LEU A 326 -23.54 15.35 3.53
C LEU A 326 -24.45 16.57 3.36
N LEU A 327 -23.87 17.73 3.07
CA LEU A 327 -24.63 18.95 2.83
C LEU A 327 -25.66 18.61 1.76
N SER A 328 -26.93 18.62 2.15
CA SER A 328 -28.05 18.56 1.24
C SER A 328 -27.98 19.81 0.37
N ASN A 329 -27.23 19.77 -0.74
CA ASN A 329 -27.34 20.67 -1.89
C ASN A 329 -26.29 20.34 -2.97
N THR A 330 -26.62 19.39 -3.83
CA THR A 330 -26.29 19.46 -5.25
C THR A 330 -27.53 19.06 -6.06
N GLN A 331 -28.59 19.86 -5.92
CA GLN A 331 -29.45 20.16 -7.06
C GLN A 331 -28.79 21.31 -7.83
N LYS A 332 -28.22 21.00 -9.00
CA LYS A 332 -28.53 21.64 -10.29
C LYS A 332 -27.71 21.03 -11.41
#